data_AF-A0A971KCU6-F1
#
_entry.id   AF-A0A971KCU6-F1
#
_cell.length_a   1.000
_cell.length_b   1.000
_cell.length_c   1.000
_cell.angle_alpha   90.00
_cell.angle_beta   90.00
_cell.angle_gamma   90.00
#
_symmetry.space_group_name_H-M   'P 1'
#
loop_
_entity.id
_entity.type
_entity.pdbx_description
1 polymer ?
#
loop_
_entity_poly.entity_id
_entity_poly.type
_entity_poly.pdbx_seq_one_letter_code
_entity_poly.pdbx_strand_id
1 'polypeptide(L)'
;MDIAAGHLFMQARAYVPEAAGRLPAGFAFGGLERREFYTWATMHFDASNQHAYLPMMLRYYAQVYAPWEDEFFRQVRTVRQDGRIIASCFKWRAYRAVTTVHWFRVLPAFEGRGIGRALLGEVLGALKPQEWPVYLHTHPASYRAIKLYTDFGFRLIEDERIGTRSNSLRAALPWLRARMPEGVFASLRSEPADAALVAAAASREVSEF
;
A
#
# COMPACT_ATOMS: atom_id res chain seq x y z
N MET A 1 -19.93 -12.80 3.80
CA MET A 1 -18.55 -12.38 3.48
C MET A 1 -18.32 -11.03 4.13
N ASP A 2 -17.28 -10.88 4.95
CA ASP A 2 -16.94 -9.57 5.51
C ASP A 2 -16.33 -8.68 4.42
N ILE A 3 -17.14 -7.76 3.89
CA ILE A 3 -16.70 -6.87 2.82
C ILE A 3 -15.57 -5.93 3.28
N ALA A 4 -15.45 -5.65 4.59
CA ALA A 4 -14.40 -4.81 5.13
C ALA A 4 -13.00 -5.38 4.87
N ALA A 5 -12.89 -6.72 4.85
CA ALA A 5 -11.68 -7.48 4.52
C ALA A 5 -11.54 -7.85 3.04
N GLY A 6 -12.52 -7.46 2.19
CA GLY A 6 -12.48 -7.67 0.74
C GLY A 6 -11.23 -7.04 0.10
N HIS A 7 -10.90 -7.44 -1.12
CA HIS A 7 -9.72 -6.93 -1.81
C HIS A 7 -10.12 -5.82 -2.77
N LEU A 8 -9.38 -4.72 -2.73
CA LEU A 8 -9.46 -3.65 -3.71
C LEU A 8 -8.07 -3.45 -4.31
N PHE A 9 -8.03 -3.11 -5.58
CA PHE A 9 -6.81 -2.75 -6.28
C PHE A 9 -6.96 -1.33 -6.79
N MET A 10 -5.88 -0.58 -6.77
CA MET A 10 -5.85 0.78 -7.31
C MET A 10 -4.62 0.97 -8.17
N GLN A 11 -4.70 1.87 -9.15
CA GLN A 11 -3.59 2.23 -10.01
C GLN A 11 -3.49 3.75 -10.18
N ALA A 12 -2.27 4.25 -10.34
CA ALA A 12 -1.99 5.63 -10.69
C ALA A 12 -1.02 5.67 -11.87
N ARG A 13 -1.24 6.59 -12.81
CA ARG A 13 -0.45 6.72 -14.04
C ARG A 13 0.66 7.78 -13.94
N ALA A 14 0.57 8.67 -12.96
CA ALA A 14 1.54 9.73 -12.74
C ALA A 14 1.52 10.19 -11.28
N TYR A 15 2.59 10.84 -10.86
CA TYR A 15 2.70 11.46 -9.55
C TYR A 15 1.91 12.77 -9.49
N VAL A 16 1.21 13.01 -8.36
CA VAL A 16 0.53 14.28 -8.06
C VAL A 16 1.28 14.98 -6.91
N PRO A 17 2.25 15.86 -7.19
CA PRO A 17 3.10 16.46 -6.16
C PRO A 17 2.33 17.35 -5.18
N GLU A 18 1.23 17.97 -5.61
CA GLU A 18 0.37 18.83 -4.77
C GLU A 18 -0.33 18.04 -3.66
N ALA A 19 -0.48 16.73 -3.84
CA ALA A 19 -1.02 15.84 -2.82
C ALA A 19 0.01 15.50 -1.74
N ALA A 20 1.30 15.78 -1.95
CA ALA A 20 2.33 15.50 -0.97
C ALA A 20 2.28 16.49 0.20
N GLY A 21 2.47 15.96 1.40
CA GLY A 21 2.55 16.75 2.63
C GLY A 21 4.00 16.86 3.10
N ARG A 22 4.28 17.88 3.92
CA ARG A 22 5.54 17.92 4.66
C ARG A 22 5.46 16.97 5.85
N LEU A 23 6.58 16.31 6.15
CA LEU A 23 6.67 15.52 7.37
C LEU A 23 6.57 16.46 8.59
N PRO A 24 5.69 16.20 9.57
CA PRO A 24 5.57 17.08 10.73
C PRO A 24 6.84 17.09 11.59
N ALA A 25 7.04 18.17 12.35
CA ALA A 25 8.15 18.26 13.30
C ALA A 25 8.09 17.14 14.34
N GLY A 26 9.27 16.66 14.78
CA GLY A 26 9.40 15.54 15.72
C GLY A 26 9.36 14.15 15.06
N PHE A 27 9.19 14.08 13.73
CA PHE A 27 9.30 12.85 12.96
C PHE A 27 10.46 12.94 11.97
N ALA A 28 11.04 11.78 11.63
CA ALA A 28 12.11 11.68 10.64
C ALA A 28 11.86 10.53 9.67
N PHE A 29 12.24 10.69 8.41
CA PHE A 29 12.33 9.58 7.47
C PHE A 29 13.53 8.68 7.81
N GLY A 30 13.41 7.39 7.52
CA GLY A 30 14.48 6.42 7.73
C GLY A 30 14.34 5.20 6.83
N GLY A 31 15.37 4.35 6.82
CA GLY A 31 15.32 3.01 6.22
C GLY A 31 14.84 1.96 7.23
N LEU A 32 14.77 0.71 6.77
CA LEU A 32 14.62 -0.46 7.63
C LEU A 32 15.97 -1.15 7.80
N GLU A 33 16.40 -1.38 9.05
CA GLU A 33 17.56 -2.20 9.31
C GLU A 33 17.19 -3.69 9.43
N ARG A 34 18.12 -4.58 9.08
CA ARG A 34 17.92 -6.04 9.12
C ARG A 34 17.47 -6.54 10.49
N ARG A 35 18.05 -5.99 11.57
CA ARG A 35 17.68 -6.32 12.95
C ARG A 35 16.25 -5.91 13.32
N GLU A 36 15.64 -5.01 12.56
CA GLU A 36 14.29 -4.47 12.81
C GLU A 36 13.21 -5.21 12.00
N PHE A 37 13.58 -6.23 11.22
CA PHE A 37 12.67 -6.95 10.35
C PHE A 37 11.42 -7.47 11.09
N TYR A 38 11.59 -8.07 12.27
CA TYR A 38 10.44 -8.59 13.03
C TYR A 38 9.51 -7.47 13.53
N THR A 39 10.07 -6.33 13.94
CA THR A 39 9.29 -5.15 14.32
C THR A 39 8.49 -4.62 13.13
N TRP A 40 9.10 -4.57 11.95
CA TRP A 40 8.42 -4.21 10.71
C TRP A 40 7.36 -5.25 10.31
N ALA A 41 7.66 -6.54 10.43
CA ALA A 41 6.72 -7.59 10.03
C ALA A 41 5.43 -7.56 10.86
N THR A 42 5.49 -7.16 12.14
CA THR A 42 4.32 -7.15 13.02
C THR A 42 3.54 -5.83 13.02
N MET A 43 4.17 -4.69 12.68
CA MET A 43 3.53 -3.37 12.80
C MET A 43 2.28 -3.14 11.93
N HIS A 44 2.08 -4.00 10.92
CA HIS A 44 0.95 -3.93 9.99
C HIS A 44 -0.36 -4.46 10.59
N PHE A 45 -0.29 -5.11 11.74
CA PHE A 45 -1.42 -5.74 12.43
C PHE A 45 -1.70 -5.04 13.76
N ASP A 46 -2.86 -5.35 14.34
CA ASP A 46 -3.21 -4.82 15.65
C ASP A 46 -2.46 -5.60 16.73
N ALA A 47 -2.15 -4.93 17.85
CA ALA A 47 -1.40 -5.54 18.94
C ALA A 47 -2.04 -6.84 19.47
N SER A 48 -3.37 -6.96 19.37
CA SER A 48 -4.13 -8.15 19.79
C SER A 48 -3.95 -9.36 18.87
N ASN A 49 -3.52 -9.17 17.61
CA ASN A 49 -3.45 -10.25 16.62
C ASN A 49 -2.14 -10.34 15.83
N GLN A 50 -1.19 -9.42 16.03
CA GLN A 50 0.07 -9.38 15.28
C GLN A 50 0.88 -10.69 15.32
N HIS A 51 0.87 -11.43 16.43
CA HIS A 51 1.58 -12.71 16.52
C HIS A 51 0.90 -13.82 15.72
N ALA A 52 -0.42 -13.77 15.56
CA ALA A 52 -1.15 -14.73 14.73
C ALA A 52 -0.86 -14.53 13.23
N TYR A 53 -0.55 -13.30 12.81
CA TYR A 53 -0.21 -12.98 11.41
C TYR A 53 1.28 -13.09 11.09
N LEU A 54 2.17 -13.16 12.10
CA LEU A 54 3.60 -13.25 11.87
C LEU A 54 4.00 -14.45 10.96
N PRO A 55 3.48 -15.68 11.13
CA PRO A 55 3.81 -16.79 10.21
C PRO A 55 3.42 -16.49 8.76
N MET A 56 2.31 -15.79 8.53
CA MET A 56 1.88 -15.36 7.19
C MET A 56 2.89 -14.36 6.60
N MET A 57 3.33 -13.38 7.39
CA MET A 57 4.36 -12.41 6.96
C MET A 57 5.68 -13.07 6.62
N LEU A 58 6.15 -14.00 7.45
CA LEU A 58 7.42 -14.70 7.22
C LEU A 58 7.37 -15.51 5.94
N ARG A 59 6.26 -16.21 5.68
CA ARG A 59 6.06 -16.95 4.42
C ARG A 59 6.02 -16.02 3.22
N TYR A 60 5.28 -14.91 3.30
CA TYR A 60 5.22 -13.92 2.22
C TYR A 60 6.61 -13.34 1.95
N TYR A 61 7.35 -12.96 2.99
CA TYR A 61 8.71 -12.48 2.89
C TYR A 61 9.63 -13.49 2.19
N ALA A 62 9.61 -14.75 2.63
CA ALA A 62 10.43 -15.80 2.03
C ALA A 62 10.17 -16.00 0.53
N GLN A 63 8.92 -15.83 0.09
CA GLN A 63 8.53 -16.02 -1.30
C GLN A 63 8.77 -14.79 -2.19
N VAL A 64 8.55 -13.58 -1.65
CA VAL A 64 8.49 -12.35 -2.45
C VAL A 64 9.75 -11.49 -2.28
N TYR A 65 10.28 -11.39 -1.07
CA TYR A 65 11.34 -10.42 -0.73
C TYR A 65 12.70 -11.07 -0.52
N ALA A 66 12.77 -12.22 0.15
CA ALA A 66 14.03 -12.89 0.48
C ALA A 66 14.92 -13.20 -0.73
N PRO A 67 14.40 -13.56 -1.92
CA PRO A 67 15.23 -13.72 -3.12
C PRO A 67 15.93 -12.43 -3.57
N TRP A 68 15.46 -11.27 -3.10
CA TRP A 68 15.93 -9.92 -3.44
C TRP A 68 16.15 -9.09 -2.18
N GLU A 69 16.67 -9.72 -1.13
CA GLU A 69 16.64 -9.18 0.22
C GLU A 69 17.32 -7.80 0.36
N ASP A 70 18.50 -7.63 -0.24
CA ASP A 70 19.19 -6.34 -0.23
C ASP A 70 18.39 -5.24 -0.94
N GLU A 71 17.64 -5.59 -1.99
CA GLU A 71 16.70 -4.66 -2.63
C GLU A 71 15.56 -4.33 -1.66
N PHE A 72 14.97 -5.33 -1.00
CA PHE A 72 13.91 -5.11 -0.01
C PHE A 72 14.33 -4.10 1.06
N PHE A 73 15.41 -4.35 1.79
CA PHE A 73 15.86 -3.44 2.87
C PHE A 73 16.22 -2.04 2.35
N ARG A 74 16.72 -1.92 1.12
CA ARG A 74 16.99 -0.63 0.49
C ARG A 74 15.72 0.14 0.12
N GLN A 75 14.65 -0.57 -0.27
CA GLN A 75 13.39 0.06 -0.69
C GLN A 75 12.51 0.47 0.50
N VAL A 76 12.52 -0.28 1.62
CA VAL A 76 11.66 0.03 2.76
C VAL A 76 11.92 1.44 3.30
N ARG A 77 10.92 2.31 3.18
CA ARG A 77 10.91 3.63 3.83
C ARG A 77 10.11 3.54 5.12
N THR A 78 10.62 4.20 6.14
CA THR A 78 9.98 4.32 7.45
C THR A 78 9.85 5.79 7.83
N VAL A 79 8.84 6.08 8.66
CA VAL A 79 8.86 7.29 9.50
C VAL A 79 9.14 6.85 10.92
N ARG A 80 9.94 7.64 11.62
CA ARG A 80 10.37 7.38 12.99
C ARG A 80 10.04 8.54 13.91
N GLN A 81 9.79 8.21 15.16
CA GLN A 81 9.79 9.13 16.30
C GLN A 81 10.67 8.52 17.39
N ASP A 82 11.66 9.28 17.88
CA ASP A 82 12.59 8.83 18.92
C ASP A 82 13.23 7.46 18.61
N GLY A 83 13.60 7.25 17.35
CA GLY A 83 14.20 6.00 16.85
C GLY A 83 13.21 4.87 16.55
N ARG A 84 11.98 4.92 17.07
CA ARG A 84 10.94 3.90 16.85
C ARG A 84 10.26 4.06 15.49
N ILE A 85 10.09 2.96 14.77
CA ILE A 85 9.30 2.91 13.53
C ILE A 85 7.81 3.12 13.87
N ILE A 86 7.20 4.14 13.28
CA ILE A 86 5.78 4.48 13.46
C ILE A 86 4.97 4.45 12.16
N ALA A 87 5.65 4.43 11.01
CA ALA A 87 5.02 4.19 9.72
C ALA A 87 5.99 3.47 8.77
N SER A 88 5.45 2.74 7.80
CA SER A 88 6.20 2.09 6.72
C SER A 88 5.44 2.18 5.40
N CYS A 89 6.19 2.25 4.30
CA CYS A 89 5.69 2.21 2.92
C CYS A 89 6.90 2.00 2.01
N PHE A 90 6.74 1.30 0.89
CA PHE A 90 7.77 1.26 -0.14
C PHE A 90 7.24 0.88 -1.50
N LYS A 91 8.03 1.20 -2.53
CA LYS A 91 7.82 0.69 -3.87
C LYS A 91 8.45 -0.71 -4.01
N TRP A 92 7.80 -1.60 -4.74
CA TRP A 92 8.32 -2.92 -5.06
C TRP A 92 8.15 -3.23 -6.53
N ARG A 93 9.10 -3.97 -7.11
CA ARG A 93 8.98 -4.48 -8.49
C ARG A 93 8.28 -5.84 -8.47
N ALA A 94 6.97 -5.83 -8.25
CA ALA A 94 6.13 -7.02 -8.21
C ALA A 94 6.16 -7.79 -9.53
N TYR A 95 6.19 -9.11 -9.43
CA TYR A 95 6.32 -10.09 -10.53
C TYR A 95 7.57 -9.84 -11.38
N ARG A 96 8.52 -9.05 -10.85
CA ARG A 96 9.64 -8.43 -11.58
C ARG A 96 9.23 -7.57 -12.79
N ALA A 97 7.95 -7.25 -12.94
CA ALA A 97 7.37 -6.70 -14.17
C ALA A 97 6.59 -5.38 -13.99
N VAL A 98 6.05 -5.11 -12.81
CA VAL A 98 5.29 -3.89 -12.52
C VAL A 98 5.70 -3.27 -11.20
N THR A 99 5.41 -1.98 -11.02
CA THR A 99 5.74 -1.26 -9.78
C THR A 99 4.52 -1.21 -8.88
N THR A 100 4.67 -1.61 -7.62
CA THR A 100 3.60 -1.62 -6.63
C THR A 100 3.99 -0.82 -5.39
N VAL A 101 3.01 -0.28 -4.66
CA VAL A 101 3.20 0.25 -3.30
C VAL A 101 2.81 -0.82 -2.29
N HIS A 102 3.76 -1.20 -1.45
CA HIS A 102 3.59 -2.28 -0.48
C HIS A 102 3.62 -1.78 0.97
N TRP A 103 2.88 -2.51 1.81
CA TRP A 103 2.91 -2.41 3.27
C TRP A 103 2.80 -0.98 3.80
N PHE A 104 1.92 -0.17 3.19
CA PHE A 104 1.62 1.16 3.69
C PHE A 104 0.88 1.07 5.03
N ARG A 105 1.48 1.59 6.10
CA ARG A 105 0.86 1.67 7.44
C ARG A 105 1.40 2.86 8.19
N VAL A 106 0.51 3.57 8.88
CA VAL A 106 0.83 4.45 10.00
C VAL A 106 0.22 3.80 11.24
N LEU A 107 0.96 3.74 12.35
CA LEU A 107 0.42 3.19 13.59
C LEU A 107 -0.79 4.03 14.05
N PRO A 108 -1.87 3.43 14.59
CA PRO A 108 -3.13 4.12 14.88
C PRO A 108 -2.99 5.41 15.71
N ALA A 109 -2.10 5.41 16.72
CA ALA A 109 -1.84 6.59 17.56
C ALA A 109 -1.28 7.81 16.80
N PHE A 110 -0.75 7.60 15.60
CA PHE A 110 -0.07 8.58 14.76
C PHE A 110 -0.87 8.95 13.50
N GLU A 111 -2.04 8.34 13.27
CA GLU A 111 -2.90 8.65 12.15
C GLU A 111 -3.48 10.08 12.24
N GLY A 112 -3.88 10.64 11.10
CA GLY A 112 -4.48 11.99 11.03
C GLY A 112 -3.50 13.15 11.20
N ARG A 113 -2.20 12.89 11.40
CA ARG A 113 -1.17 13.92 11.60
C ARG A 113 -0.40 14.31 10.32
N GLY A 114 -0.83 13.85 9.15
CA GLY A 114 -0.14 14.11 7.87
C GLY A 114 1.04 13.19 7.55
N ILE A 115 1.44 12.30 8.47
CA ILE A 115 2.59 11.38 8.32
C ILE A 115 2.44 10.46 7.10
N GLY A 116 1.29 9.82 6.95
CA GLY A 116 1.04 8.92 5.82
C GLY A 116 1.11 9.64 4.46
N ARG A 117 0.66 10.90 4.42
CA ARG A 117 0.73 11.74 3.22
C ARG A 117 2.18 12.11 2.87
N ALA A 118 2.97 12.50 3.86
CA ALA A 118 4.39 12.78 3.66
C ALA A 118 5.16 11.54 3.20
N LEU A 119 4.92 10.38 3.83
CA LEU A 119 5.58 9.12 3.50
C LEU A 119 5.21 8.60 2.11
N LEU A 120 3.93 8.62 1.74
CA LEU A 120 3.52 8.21 0.39
C LEU A 120 4.08 9.16 -0.67
N GLY A 121 4.10 10.47 -0.38
CA GLY A 121 4.72 11.47 -1.25
C GLY A 121 6.23 11.24 -1.43
N GLU A 122 6.96 10.89 -0.37
CA GLU A 122 8.38 10.54 -0.45
C GLU A 122 8.62 9.32 -1.36
N VAL A 123 7.82 8.26 -1.19
CA VAL A 123 7.97 7.03 -1.98
C VAL A 123 7.61 7.26 -3.45
N LEU A 124 6.49 7.93 -3.73
CA LEU A 124 6.03 8.16 -5.10
C LEU A 124 6.88 9.22 -5.82
N GLY A 125 7.32 10.26 -5.10
CA GLY A 125 8.17 11.32 -5.66
C GLY A 125 9.58 10.83 -6.04
N ALA A 126 10.03 9.70 -5.48
CA ALA A 126 11.30 9.05 -5.81
C ALA A 126 11.19 8.09 -7.02
N LEU A 127 10.02 7.94 -7.63
CA LEU A 127 9.83 7.10 -8.81
C LEU A 127 10.36 7.75 -10.08
N LYS A 128 11.01 6.94 -10.91
CA LYS A 128 11.43 7.32 -12.26
C LYS A 128 10.25 7.18 -13.23
N PRO A 129 10.23 7.93 -14.37
CA PRO A 129 9.14 7.85 -15.34
C PRO A 129 8.79 6.43 -15.80
N GLN A 130 9.80 5.57 -16.03
CA GLN A 130 9.60 4.17 -16.45
C GLN A 130 9.04 3.24 -15.38
N GLU A 131 8.97 3.68 -14.13
CA GLU A 131 8.38 2.91 -13.03
C GLU A 131 6.87 3.12 -12.94
N TRP A 132 6.30 4.06 -13.70
CA TRP A 132 4.87 4.24 -13.86
C TRP A 132 4.31 3.35 -14.98
N PRO A 133 3.05 2.92 -14.90
CA PRO A 133 2.09 3.12 -13.80
C PRO A 133 2.44 2.34 -12.52
N VAL A 134 1.86 2.78 -11.40
CA VAL A 134 2.04 2.18 -10.07
C VAL A 134 0.73 1.62 -9.57
N TYR A 135 0.78 0.44 -8.95
CA TYR A 135 -0.39 -0.26 -8.44
C TYR A 135 -0.32 -0.44 -6.93
N LEU A 136 -1.46 -0.68 -6.29
CA LEU A 136 -1.49 -1.11 -4.90
C LEU A 136 -2.69 -2.01 -4.65
N HIS A 137 -2.56 -2.81 -3.60
CA HIS A 137 -3.65 -3.56 -3.01
C HIS A 137 -4.06 -2.92 -1.69
N THR A 138 -5.36 -2.92 -1.41
CA THR A 138 -5.93 -2.42 -0.16
C THR A 138 -7.23 -3.14 0.18
N HIS A 139 -7.85 -2.74 1.28
CA HIS A 139 -9.10 -3.28 1.80
C HIS A 139 -10.13 -2.17 1.97
N PRO A 140 -11.44 -2.42 1.81
CA PRO A 140 -12.47 -1.42 2.07
C PRO A 140 -12.38 -0.81 3.48
N ALA A 141 -12.01 -1.61 4.49
CA ALA A 141 -11.73 -1.12 5.85
C ALA A 141 -10.72 0.04 5.90
N SER A 142 -9.81 0.12 4.92
CA SER A 142 -8.81 1.17 4.78
C SER A 142 -9.33 2.40 4.03
N TYR A 143 -10.63 2.72 4.10
CA TYR A 143 -11.25 3.83 3.36
C TYR A 143 -10.58 5.20 3.56
N ARG A 144 -9.94 5.43 4.72
CA ARG A 144 -9.12 6.63 4.96
C ARG A 144 -7.85 6.65 4.10
N ALA A 145 -7.22 5.50 3.90
CA ALA A 145 -6.10 5.33 2.99
C ALA A 145 -6.56 5.38 1.53
N ILE A 146 -7.72 4.83 1.18
CA ILE A 146 -8.31 4.94 -0.17
C ILE A 146 -8.49 6.42 -0.56
N LYS A 147 -9.00 7.25 0.36
CA LYS A 147 -9.03 8.71 0.17
C LYS A 147 -7.62 9.24 -0.12
N LEU A 148 -6.64 8.90 0.72
CA LEU A 148 -5.26 9.35 0.54
C LEU A 148 -4.72 8.97 -0.84
N TYR A 149 -4.87 7.72 -1.26
CA TYR A 149 -4.44 7.25 -2.58
C TYR A 149 -5.16 8.01 -3.70
N THR A 150 -6.46 8.26 -3.56
CA THR A 150 -7.24 9.05 -4.52
C THR A 150 -6.69 10.47 -4.67
N ASP A 151 -6.28 11.11 -3.58
CA ASP A 151 -5.63 12.43 -3.64
C ASP A 151 -4.31 12.37 -4.43
N PHE A 152 -3.57 11.25 -4.37
CA PHE A 152 -2.36 10.99 -5.16
C PHE A 152 -2.66 10.50 -6.58
N GLY A 153 -3.90 10.59 -7.06
CA GLY A 153 -4.29 10.23 -8.42
C GLY A 153 -4.56 8.75 -8.63
N PHE A 154 -4.58 7.93 -7.59
CA PHE A 154 -4.96 6.52 -7.72
C PHE A 154 -6.46 6.38 -8.01
N ARG A 155 -6.77 5.46 -8.91
CA ARG A 155 -8.13 5.07 -9.30
C ARG A 155 -8.35 3.61 -8.97
N LEU A 156 -9.58 3.24 -8.60
CA LEU A 156 -9.97 1.86 -8.33
C LEU A 156 -9.95 1.04 -9.62
N ILE A 157 -9.45 -0.18 -9.56
CA ILE A 157 -9.44 -1.10 -10.70
C ILE A 157 -10.78 -1.81 -10.80
N GLU A 158 -11.36 -1.86 -12.00
CA GLU A 158 -12.71 -2.41 -12.24
C GLU A 158 -12.74 -3.92 -12.44
N ASP A 159 -11.65 -4.51 -12.90
CA ASP A 159 -11.54 -5.93 -13.21
C ASP A 159 -11.93 -6.80 -12.01
N GLU A 160 -12.75 -7.81 -12.24
CA GLU A 160 -13.25 -8.69 -11.18
C GLU A 160 -12.15 -9.51 -10.48
N ARG A 161 -10.97 -9.60 -11.09
CA ARG A 161 -9.82 -10.36 -10.58
C ARG A 161 -8.51 -9.72 -11.00
N ILE A 162 -7.50 -9.83 -10.14
CA ILE A 162 -6.10 -9.53 -10.44
C ILE A 162 -5.27 -10.75 -10.02
N GLY A 163 -4.75 -11.49 -11.01
CA GLY A 163 -4.10 -12.79 -10.80
C GLY A 163 -5.02 -13.78 -10.07
N THR A 164 -4.52 -14.33 -8.95
CA THR A 164 -5.27 -15.31 -8.14
C THR A 164 -6.30 -14.68 -7.20
N ARG A 165 -6.33 -13.34 -7.05
CA ARG A 165 -7.21 -12.65 -6.10
C ARG A 165 -8.47 -12.09 -6.78
N SER A 166 -9.62 -12.28 -6.15
CA SER A 166 -10.87 -11.59 -6.54
C SER A 166 -10.82 -10.13 -6.13
N ASN A 167 -11.43 -9.26 -6.92
CA ASN A 167 -11.62 -7.86 -6.64
C ASN A 167 -13.05 -7.64 -6.14
N SER A 168 -13.18 -7.05 -4.96
CA SER A 168 -14.46 -6.83 -4.29
C SER A 168 -15.08 -5.46 -4.61
N LEU A 169 -14.56 -4.70 -5.57
CA LEU A 169 -14.97 -3.32 -5.85
C LEU A 169 -16.50 -3.15 -5.91
N ARG A 170 -17.18 -3.93 -6.75
CA ARG A 170 -18.64 -3.83 -6.93
C ARG A 170 -19.41 -3.96 -5.62
N ALA A 171 -19.02 -4.93 -4.79
CA ALA A 171 -19.65 -5.16 -3.48
C ALA A 171 -19.21 -4.13 -2.42
N ALA A 172 -18.01 -3.57 -2.56
CA ALA A 172 -17.44 -2.61 -1.62
C ALA A 172 -18.00 -1.18 -1.80
N LEU A 173 -18.41 -0.79 -3.01
CA LEU A 173 -18.88 0.58 -3.29
C LEU A 173 -20.02 1.04 -2.35
N PRO A 174 -21.10 0.29 -2.12
CA PRO A 174 -22.12 0.68 -1.14
C PRO A 174 -21.58 0.80 0.29
N TRP A 175 -20.66 -0.08 0.68
CA TRP A 175 -20.05 -0.07 2.00
C TRP A 175 -19.15 1.15 2.22
N LEU A 176 -18.38 1.54 1.18
CA LEU A 176 -17.56 2.74 1.16
C LEU A 176 -18.43 4.00 1.20
N ARG A 177 -19.51 4.07 0.42
CA ARG A 177 -20.45 5.20 0.40
C ARG A 177 -21.03 5.50 1.78
N ALA A 178 -21.32 4.46 2.57
CA ALA A 178 -21.87 4.59 3.91
C ALA A 178 -20.86 5.10 4.96
N ARG A 179 -19.56 5.13 4.66
CA ARG A 179 -18.48 5.43 5.64
C ARG A 179 -17.60 6.61 5.25
N MET A 180 -17.53 6.91 3.96
CA MET A 180 -16.77 8.04 3.45
C MET A 180 -17.64 9.30 3.42
N PRO A 181 -17.09 10.49 3.67
CA PRO A 181 -17.81 11.73 3.40
C PRO A 181 -18.26 11.80 1.94
N GLU A 182 -19.46 12.34 1.68
CA GLU A 182 -20.08 12.31 0.35
C GLU A 182 -19.18 12.87 -0.75
N GLY A 183 -18.58 14.05 -0.53
CA GLY A 183 -17.66 14.66 -1.50
C GLY A 183 -16.42 13.81 -1.77
N VAL A 184 -15.94 13.04 -0.78
CA VAL A 184 -14.82 12.12 -0.97
C VAL A 184 -15.26 10.91 -1.79
N PHE A 185 -16.39 10.30 -1.45
CA PHE A 185 -16.90 9.16 -2.22
C PHE A 185 -17.17 9.55 -3.68
N ALA A 186 -17.77 10.72 -3.92
CA ALA A 186 -18.03 11.25 -5.26
C ALA A 186 -16.75 11.57 -6.05
N SER A 187 -15.61 11.77 -5.38
CA SER A 187 -14.30 11.97 -6.01
C SER A 187 -13.63 10.67 -6.46
N LEU A 188 -14.08 9.51 -5.97
CA LEU A 188 -13.55 8.22 -6.40
C LEU A 188 -13.72 8.07 -7.91
N ARG A 189 -12.68 7.52 -8.54
CA ARG A 189 -12.66 7.16 -9.96
C ARG A 189 -12.28 5.70 -10.06
N SER A 190 -12.75 5.07 -11.11
CA SER A 190 -12.37 3.71 -11.47
C SER A 190 -11.97 3.63 -12.93
N GLU A 191 -11.14 2.66 -13.27
CA GLU A 191 -10.75 2.34 -14.64
C GLU A 191 -10.35 0.85 -14.74
N PRO A 192 -10.33 0.28 -15.96
CA PRO A 192 -9.75 -1.05 -16.17
C PRO A 192 -8.27 -1.11 -15.79
N ALA A 193 -7.84 -2.28 -15.36
CA ALA A 193 -6.43 -2.58 -15.09
C ALA A 193 -5.59 -2.37 -16.35
N ASP A 194 -4.42 -1.77 -16.18
CA ASP A 194 -3.43 -1.75 -17.25
C ASP A 194 -3.03 -3.18 -17.67
N ALA A 195 -2.92 -3.41 -18.98
CA ALA A 195 -2.61 -4.72 -19.55
C ALA A 195 -1.30 -5.33 -19.00
N ALA A 196 -0.32 -4.47 -18.68
CA ALA A 196 0.94 -4.90 -18.06
C ALA A 196 0.72 -5.50 -16.67
N LEU A 197 -0.19 -4.94 -15.87
CA LEU A 197 -0.57 -5.53 -14.58
C LEU A 197 -1.27 -6.87 -14.77
N VAL A 198 -2.24 -6.95 -15.67
CA VAL A 198 -2.98 -8.20 -15.92
C VAL A 198 -2.03 -9.33 -16.32
N ALA A 199 -1.13 -9.06 -17.26
CA ALA A 199 -0.12 -10.02 -17.71
C ALA A 199 0.86 -10.39 -16.58
N ALA A 200 1.36 -9.41 -15.83
CA ALA A 200 2.27 -9.65 -14.71
C ALA A 200 1.62 -10.50 -13.62
N ALA A 201 0.39 -10.18 -13.21
CA ALA A 201 -0.31 -10.90 -12.15
C ALA A 201 -0.75 -12.32 -12.56
N ALA A 202 -0.88 -12.59 -13.85
CA ALA A 202 -1.14 -13.94 -14.38
C ALA A 202 0.13 -14.80 -14.48
N SER A 203 1.33 -14.21 -14.38
CA SER A 203 2.60 -14.93 -14.59
C SER A 203 3.01 -15.83 -13.42
N ARG A 204 2.42 -15.65 -12.24
CA ARG A 204 2.74 -16.43 -11.02
C ARG A 204 1.49 -16.71 -10.21
N GLU A 205 1.45 -17.86 -9.53
CA GLU A 205 0.35 -18.19 -8.61
C GLU A 205 0.38 -17.35 -7.32
N VAL A 206 1.60 -17.06 -6.83
CA VAL A 206 1.81 -16.22 -5.64
C VAL A 206 1.47 -14.78 -5.99
N SER A 207 0.50 -14.21 -5.26
CA SER A 207 0.19 -12.79 -5.34
C SER A 207 1.33 -11.98 -4.72
N GLU A 208 1.95 -11.10 -5.50
CA GLU A 208 2.97 -10.14 -5.03
C GLU A 208 2.34 -8.76 -4.75
N PHE A 209 1.13 -8.79 -4.17
CA PHE A 209 0.37 -7.64 -3.64
C PHE A 209 0.20 -7.79 -2.13
#